data_AF-A0A660Z4V6-F1
#
_entry.id   AF-A0A660Z4V6-F1
#
_cell.length_a   1.000
_cell.length_b   1.000
_cell.length_c   1.000
_cell.angle_alpha   90.00
_cell.angle_beta   90.00
_cell.angle_gamma   90.00
#
_symmetry.space_group_name_H-M   'P 1'
#
loop_
_entity.id
_entity.type
_entity.pdbx_description
1 polymer ?
#
loop_
_entity_poly.entity_id
_entity_poly.type
_entity_poly.pdbx_seq_one_letter_code
_entity_poly.pdbx_strand_id
1 'polypeptide(L)'
;MNIEILSSSLEFIKPEIALSLTLVLIVVIDLIMGKNKKLLPYVTIAGLLITGYFVVEQFGMNTFAFVTPPSSAGLVSVDAFGAFFKSIVVLSSLFVVLFSLTSSEIIGCEDRHGEYYTLILGMALGMFLMTSATDLILIYLSVELLSLSSYVLAGFVKTVDR
;
A
#
# COMPACT_ATOMS: atom_id res chain seq x y z
N MET A 1 17.66 7.74 -19.35
CA MET A 1 17.70 6.71 -18.28
C MET A 1 18.14 5.41 -18.92
N ASN A 2 19.22 4.80 -18.43
CA ASN A 2 19.73 3.55 -19.00
C ASN A 2 18.84 2.38 -18.55
N ILE A 3 18.57 1.40 -19.42
CA ILE A 3 17.64 0.29 -19.12
C ILE A 3 18.11 -0.52 -17.90
N GLU A 4 19.43 -0.66 -17.73
CA GLU A 4 20.04 -1.37 -16.59
C GLU A 4 19.73 -0.70 -15.24
N ILE A 5 19.77 0.63 -15.19
CA ILE A 5 19.45 1.42 -13.98
C ILE A 5 17.96 1.26 -13.63
N LEU A 6 17.11 1.18 -14.64
CA LEU A 6 15.68 0.94 -14.42
C LEU A 6 15.46 -0.44 -13.81
N SER A 7 16.04 -1.50 -14.40
CA SER A 7 15.89 -2.87 -13.87
C SER A 7 16.40 -3.02 -12.44
N SER A 8 17.55 -2.43 -12.09
CA SER A 8 18.07 -2.49 -10.72
C SER A 8 17.17 -1.69 -9.75
N SER A 9 16.64 -0.55 -10.19
CA SER A 9 15.76 0.27 -9.36
C SER A 9 14.43 -0.43 -9.04
N LEU A 10 13.86 -1.18 -10.00
CA LEU A 10 12.66 -1.98 -9.75
C LEU A 10 12.90 -3.06 -8.69
N GLU A 11 14.11 -3.61 -8.62
CA GLU A 11 14.44 -4.63 -7.63
C GLU A 11 14.42 -4.08 -6.19
N PHE A 12 14.69 -2.79 -6.02
CA PHE A 12 14.69 -2.16 -4.70
C PHE A 12 13.30 -1.83 -4.17
N ILE A 13 12.30 -1.68 -5.04
CA ILE A 13 10.91 -1.34 -4.68
C ILE A 13 9.96 -2.55 -4.70
N LYS A 14 10.47 -3.75 -4.39
CA LYS A 14 9.67 -4.99 -4.29
C LYS A 14 8.45 -4.85 -3.37
N PRO A 15 8.53 -4.27 -2.16
CA PRO A 15 7.37 -4.14 -1.28
C PRO A 15 6.26 -3.28 -1.90
N GLU A 16 6.61 -2.15 -2.51
CA GLU A 16 5.67 -1.24 -3.14
C GLU A 16 4.97 -1.90 -4.33
N ILE A 17 5.72 -2.66 -5.14
CA ILE A 17 5.17 -3.43 -6.26
C ILE A 17 4.22 -4.52 -5.74
N ALA A 18 4.61 -5.28 -4.72
CA ALA A 18 3.76 -6.33 -4.14
C ALA A 18 2.45 -5.75 -3.58
N LEU A 19 2.53 -4.62 -2.89
CA LEU A 19 1.37 -3.93 -2.32
C LEU A 19 0.45 -3.38 -3.42
N SER A 20 1.02 -2.74 -4.44
CA SER A 20 0.28 -2.22 -5.60
C SER A 20 -0.40 -3.35 -6.39
N LEU A 21 0.30 -4.46 -6.61
CA LEU A 21 -0.28 -5.65 -7.26
C LEU A 21 -1.43 -6.22 -6.43
N THR A 22 -1.28 -6.29 -5.11
CA THR A 22 -2.36 -6.75 -4.22
C THR A 22 -3.58 -5.83 -4.34
N LEU A 23 -3.37 -4.50 -4.36
CA LEU A 23 -4.44 -3.51 -4.54
C LEU A 23 -5.19 -3.74 -5.87
N VAL A 24 -4.46 -3.84 -6.99
CA VAL A 24 -5.07 -4.09 -8.30
C VAL A 24 -5.80 -5.43 -8.33
N LEU A 25 -5.22 -6.46 -7.73
CA LEU A 25 -5.81 -7.79 -7.67
C LEU A 25 -7.12 -7.77 -6.87
N ILE A 26 -7.21 -7.04 -5.77
CA ILE A 26 -8.46 -6.86 -5.02
C ILE A 26 -9.52 -6.19 -5.89
N VAL A 27 -9.18 -5.12 -6.61
CA VAL A 27 -10.13 -4.43 -7.51
C VAL A 27 -10.65 -5.37 -8.60
N VAL A 28 -9.76 -6.17 -9.21
CA VAL A 28 -10.12 -7.14 -10.25
C VAL A 28 -11.00 -8.26 -9.68
N ILE A 29 -10.65 -8.80 -8.52
CA ILE A 29 -11.47 -9.83 -7.86
C ILE A 29 -12.84 -9.25 -7.50
N ASP A 30 -12.89 -8.04 -6.94
CA ASP A 30 -14.15 -7.38 -6.58
C ASP A 30 -15.08 -7.22 -7.79
N LEU A 31 -14.51 -6.82 -8.93
CA LEU A 31 -15.24 -6.66 -10.19
C LEU A 31 -15.79 -7.98 -10.73
N ILE A 32 -15.04 -9.08 -10.59
CA ILE A 32 -15.42 -10.40 -11.11
C ILE A 32 -16.38 -11.14 -10.17
N MET A 33 -16.17 -11.07 -8.86
CA MET A 33 -16.82 -11.95 -7.88
C MET A 33 -18.18 -11.44 -7.40
N GLY A 34 -18.59 -10.23 -7.80
CA GLY A 34 -19.93 -9.70 -7.56
C GLY A 34 -20.29 -9.70 -6.06
N LYS A 35 -21.27 -10.51 -5.67
CA LYS A 35 -21.80 -10.54 -4.29
C LYS A 35 -21.02 -11.43 -3.30
N ASN A 36 -20.20 -12.36 -3.79
CA ASN A 36 -19.47 -13.31 -2.92
C ASN A 36 -18.09 -12.76 -2.52
N LYS A 37 -18.08 -11.75 -1.64
CA LYS A 37 -16.88 -10.99 -1.26
C LYS A 37 -16.11 -11.54 -0.05
N LYS A 38 -16.47 -12.74 0.46
CA LYS A 38 -15.85 -13.37 1.65
C LYS A 38 -14.35 -13.67 1.51
N LEU A 39 -13.84 -13.80 0.27
CA LEU A 39 -12.43 -14.09 0.01
C LEU A 39 -11.53 -12.85 0.06
N LEU A 40 -12.08 -11.65 -0.14
CA LEU A 40 -11.32 -10.40 -0.20
C LEU A 40 -10.44 -10.14 1.04
N PRO A 41 -10.94 -10.22 2.28
CA PRO A 41 -10.08 -9.99 3.45
C PRO A 41 -8.89 -10.95 3.52
N TYR A 42 -9.08 -12.22 3.16
CA TYR A 42 -8.01 -13.21 3.17
C TYR A 42 -6.94 -12.92 2.12
N VAL A 43 -7.36 -12.44 0.94
CA VAL A 43 -6.46 -11.98 -0.12
C VAL A 43 -5.67 -10.75 0.35
N THR A 44 -6.32 -9.78 1.01
CA THR A 44 -5.67 -8.60 1.58
C THR A 44 -4.61 -9.00 2.62
N ILE A 45 -4.96 -9.90 3.54
CA ILE A 45 -4.03 -10.41 4.56
C ILE A 45 -2.84 -11.09 3.90
N ALA A 46 -3.07 -11.97 2.91
CA ALA A 46 -2.00 -12.65 2.20
C ALA A 46 -1.06 -11.66 1.50
N GLY A 47 -1.61 -10.66 0.81
CA GLY A 47 -0.81 -9.62 0.16
C GLY A 47 -0.02 -8.74 1.13
N LEU A 48 -0.59 -8.41 2.29
CA LEU A 48 0.12 -7.69 3.35
C LEU A 48 1.25 -8.53 3.96
N LEU A 49 1.06 -9.84 4.12
CA LEU A 49 2.12 -10.75 4.60
C LEU A 49 3.26 -10.88 3.59
N ILE A 50 2.94 -11.01 2.29
CA ILE A 50 3.93 -11.02 1.21
C ILE A 50 4.70 -9.70 1.18
N THR A 51 3.99 -8.57 1.31
CA THR A 51 4.61 -7.25 1.37
C THR A 51 5.52 -7.13 2.60
N GLY A 52 5.06 -7.59 3.77
CA GLY A 52 5.85 -7.61 4.99
C GLY A 52 7.13 -8.43 4.88
N TYR A 53 7.09 -9.57 4.19
CA TYR A 53 8.28 -10.37 3.90
C TYR A 53 9.32 -9.55 3.12
N PHE A 54 8.91 -8.86 2.04
CA PHE A 54 9.82 -8.02 1.26
C PHE A 54 10.33 -6.80 2.05
N VAL A 55 9.54 -6.24 2.98
CA VAL A 55 10.01 -5.16 3.86
C VAL A 55 11.13 -5.65 4.79
N VAL A 56 11.03 -6.88 5.32
CA VAL A 56 12.08 -7.44 6.17
C VAL A 56 13.40 -7.58 5.42
N GLU A 57 13.36 -7.94 4.13
CA GLU A 57 14.56 -7.99 3.28
C GLU A 57 15.23 -6.61 3.09
N GLN A 58 14.49 -5.49 3.28
CA GLN A 58 15.04 -4.14 3.14
C GLN A 58 15.93 -3.69 4.32
N PHE A 59 15.85 -4.31 5.51
CA PHE A 59 16.63 -3.88 6.68
C PHE A 59 18.16 -3.98 6.51
N GLY A 60 18.64 -4.77 5.54
CA GLY A 60 20.07 -4.90 5.21
C GLY A 60 20.54 -4.02 4.05
N MET A 61 19.64 -3.24 3.44
CA MET A 61 19.95 -2.42 2.27
C MET A 61 20.15 -0.96 2.66
N ASN A 62 21.07 -0.29 1.97
CA ASN A 62 21.25 1.15 2.03
C ASN A 62 21.61 1.65 0.63
N THR A 63 20.58 1.95 -0.16
CA THR A 63 20.72 2.33 -1.57
C THR A 63 19.64 3.32 -1.97
N PHE A 64 19.81 3.91 -3.15
CA PHE A 64 18.82 4.78 -3.76
C PHE A 64 18.30 4.15 -5.05
N ALA A 65 16.99 4.17 -5.24
CA ALA A 65 16.33 3.79 -6.48
C ALA A 65 16.07 5.02 -7.35
N PHE A 66 16.04 4.82 -8.68
CA PHE A 66 15.80 5.84 -9.69
C PHE A 66 16.80 7.01 -9.64
N VAL A 67 18.09 6.68 -9.51
CA VAL A 67 19.18 7.66 -9.56
C VAL A 67 19.34 8.21 -10.98
N THR A 68 19.33 9.54 -11.11
CA THR A 68 19.52 10.23 -12.40
C THR A 68 20.86 10.96 -12.39
N PRO A 69 21.86 10.57 -13.20
CA PRO A 69 23.13 11.30 -13.31
C PRO A 69 22.90 12.73 -13.82
N PRO A 70 23.60 13.77 -13.31
CA PRO A 70 24.74 13.73 -12.38
C PRO A 70 24.35 13.78 -10.89
N SER A 71 23.06 13.85 -10.54
CA SER A 71 22.61 13.82 -9.15
C SER A 71 22.85 12.45 -8.51
N SER A 72 23.57 12.43 -7.40
CA SER A 72 23.80 11.22 -6.59
C SER A 72 22.61 10.84 -5.70
N ALA A 73 21.59 11.70 -5.63
CA ALA A 73 20.34 11.41 -4.92
C ALA A 73 19.35 10.74 -5.89
N GLY A 74 18.90 9.53 -5.55
CA GLY A 74 17.76 8.90 -6.24
C GLY A 74 16.44 9.41 -5.67
N LEU A 75 15.35 9.21 -6.43
CA LEU A 75 13.99 9.64 -6.06
C LEU A 75 13.43 8.90 -4.84
N VAL A 76 13.93 7.69 -4.60
CA VAL A 76 13.49 6.80 -3.52
C VAL A 76 14.71 6.31 -2.75
N SER A 77 14.72 6.50 -1.43
CA SER A 77 15.71 5.90 -0.52
C SER A 77 15.22 4.56 0.00
N VAL A 78 16.11 3.57 0.01
CA VAL A 78 15.88 2.25 0.58
C VAL A 78 16.93 2.02 1.66
N ASP A 79 16.52 2.25 2.90
CA ASP A 79 17.33 2.12 4.10
C ASP A 79 16.57 1.45 5.24
N ALA A 80 17.29 1.09 6.31
CA ALA A 80 16.70 0.45 7.48
C ALA A 80 15.68 1.34 8.22
N PHE A 81 15.83 2.67 8.13
CA PHE A 81 14.89 3.62 8.72
C PHE A 81 13.54 3.56 8.00
N GLY A 82 13.54 3.60 6.67
CA GLY A 82 12.34 3.44 5.86
C GLY A 82 11.70 2.06 6.05
N ALA A 83 12.53 1.00 6.09
CA ALA A 83 12.04 -0.36 6.34
C ALA A 83 11.33 -0.49 7.70
N PHE A 84 11.82 0.20 8.74
CA PHE A 84 11.16 0.24 10.06
C PHE A 84 9.76 0.86 10.00
N PHE A 85 9.62 2.03 9.38
CA PHE A 85 8.30 2.67 9.25
C PHE A 85 7.35 1.88 8.36
N LYS A 86 7.83 1.32 7.25
CA LYS A 86 7.04 0.40 6.41
C LYS A 86 6.56 -0.81 7.20
N SER A 87 7.38 -1.35 8.11
CA SER A 87 6.97 -2.46 8.98
C SER A 87 5.80 -2.07 9.89
N ILE A 88 5.81 -0.86 10.45
CA ILE A 88 4.71 -0.33 11.26
C ILE A 88 3.44 -0.17 10.40
N VAL A 89 3.57 0.31 9.17
CA VAL A 89 2.45 0.46 8.23
C VAL A 89 1.83 -0.89 7.89
N VAL A 90 2.64 -1.91 7.62
CA VAL A 90 2.14 -3.28 7.35
C VAL A 90 1.41 -3.84 8.57
N LEU A 91 2.02 -3.74 9.75
CA LEU A 91 1.45 -4.28 10.98
C LEU A 91 0.13 -3.58 11.35
N SER A 92 0.09 -2.24 11.24
CA SER A 92 -1.14 -1.47 11.49
C SER A 92 -2.23 -1.81 10.48
N SER A 93 -1.89 -1.88 9.18
CA SER A 93 -2.84 -2.27 8.12
C SER A 93 -3.38 -3.68 8.35
N LEU A 94 -2.53 -4.61 8.79
CA LEU A 94 -2.94 -5.97 9.11
C LEU A 94 -3.94 -5.99 10.28
N PHE A 95 -3.68 -5.24 11.35
CA PHE A 95 -4.62 -5.14 12.47
C PHE A 95 -5.95 -4.49 12.07
N VAL A 96 -5.92 -3.45 11.23
CA VAL A 96 -7.14 -2.82 10.72
C VAL A 96 -7.98 -3.84 9.93
N VAL A 97 -7.35 -4.64 9.06
CA VAL A 97 -8.05 -5.69 8.30
C VAL A 97 -8.60 -6.79 9.22
N LEU A 98 -7.85 -7.21 10.23
CA LEU A 98 -8.31 -8.21 11.20
C LEU A 98 -9.48 -7.70 12.06
N PHE A 99 -9.46 -6.44 12.49
CA PHE A 99 -10.58 -5.86 13.23
C PHE A 99 -11.80 -5.63 12.35
N SER A 100 -11.60 -5.29 11.08
CA SER A 100 -12.67 -5.16 10.09
C SER A 100 -13.49 -6.45 9.95
N LEU A 101 -12.86 -7.63 10.06
CA LEU A 101 -13.54 -8.94 10.02
C LEU A 101 -14.55 -9.17 11.16
N THR A 102 -14.38 -8.49 12.31
CA THR A 102 -15.27 -8.63 13.47
C THR A 102 -16.26 -7.45 13.58
N SER A 103 -16.04 -6.38 12.82
CA SER A 103 -16.83 -5.16 12.91
C SER A 103 -18.20 -5.32 12.23
N SER A 104 -19.28 -5.20 13.01
CA SER A 104 -20.66 -5.30 12.49
C SER A 104 -21.00 -4.21 11.47
N GLU A 105 -20.39 -3.03 11.57
CA GLU A 105 -20.60 -1.92 10.63
C GLU A 105 -20.04 -2.23 9.24
N ILE A 106 -18.86 -2.85 9.19
CA ILE A 106 -18.23 -3.23 7.92
C ILE A 106 -18.88 -4.49 7.37
N ILE A 107 -19.19 -5.48 8.22
CA ILE A 107 -19.92 -6.69 7.82
C ILE A 107 -21.28 -6.32 7.20
N GLY A 108 -21.98 -5.31 7.73
CA GLY A 108 -23.26 -4.82 7.18
C GLY A 108 -23.17 -4.19 5.79
N CYS A 109 -21.97 -3.87 5.31
CA CYS A 109 -21.71 -3.26 3.99
C CYS A 109 -21.14 -4.29 2.99
N GLU A 110 -21.73 -5.49 2.91
CA GLU A 110 -21.21 -6.62 2.11
C GLU A 110 -20.87 -6.26 0.66
N ASP A 111 -21.65 -5.39 0.02
CA ASP A 111 -21.44 -4.99 -1.38
C ASP A 111 -20.23 -4.07 -1.60
N ARG A 112 -19.64 -3.47 -0.54
CA ARG A 112 -18.55 -2.48 -0.64
C ARG A 112 -17.22 -2.95 -0.03
N HIS A 113 -17.10 -4.23 0.29
CA HIS A 113 -15.89 -4.77 0.92
C HIS A 113 -14.63 -4.59 0.07
N GLY A 114 -14.71 -4.75 -1.26
CA GLY A 114 -13.55 -4.53 -2.12
C GLY A 114 -13.06 -3.09 -2.15
N GLU A 115 -13.97 -2.11 -2.18
CA GLU A 115 -13.64 -0.69 -2.08
C GLU A 115 -12.93 -0.40 -0.75
N TYR A 116 -13.45 -0.93 0.35
CA TYR A 116 -12.86 -0.77 1.68
C TYR A 116 -11.40 -1.24 1.74
N TYR A 117 -11.14 -2.48 1.31
CA TYR A 117 -9.77 -3.02 1.33
C TYR A 117 -8.86 -2.33 0.31
N THR A 118 -9.39 -1.92 -0.84
CA THR A 118 -8.64 -1.14 -1.84
C THR A 118 -8.18 0.20 -1.26
N LEU A 119 -9.06 0.91 -0.54
CA LEU A 119 -8.73 2.18 0.10
C LEU A 119 -7.69 2.02 1.22
N ILE A 120 -7.78 0.94 2.02
CA ILE A 120 -6.76 0.63 3.03
C ILE A 120 -5.40 0.40 2.37
N LEU A 121 -5.34 -0.42 1.32
CA LEU A 121 -4.08 -0.67 0.60
C LEU A 121 -3.57 0.60 -0.11
N GLY A 122 -4.48 1.46 -0.59
CA GLY A 122 -4.14 2.77 -1.18
C GLY A 122 -3.48 3.70 -0.17
N MET A 123 -4.02 3.79 1.06
CA MET A 123 -3.38 4.51 2.16
C MET A 123 -2.00 3.91 2.50
N ALA A 124 -1.91 2.58 2.60
CA ALA A 124 -0.66 1.89 2.89
C ALA A 124 0.41 2.17 1.82
N LEU A 125 0.03 2.18 0.54
CA LEU A 125 0.92 2.51 -0.57
C LEU A 125 1.38 3.97 -0.50
N GLY A 126 0.49 4.91 -0.20
CA GLY A 126 0.85 6.30 0.04
C GLY A 126 1.86 6.45 1.18
N MET A 127 1.64 5.76 2.31
CA MET A 127 2.59 5.78 3.43
C MET A 127 3.95 5.15 3.06
N PHE A 128 3.98 4.06 2.29
CA PHE A 128 5.23 3.44 1.83
C PHE A 128 6.05 4.40 0.97
N LEU A 129 5.42 5.04 0.00
CA LEU A 129 6.08 6.02 -0.87
C LEU A 129 6.57 7.23 -0.05
N MET A 130 5.75 7.72 0.88
CA MET A 130 6.11 8.86 1.75
C MET A 130 7.34 8.57 2.60
N THR A 131 7.42 7.40 3.21
CA THR A 131 8.53 6.97 4.06
C THR A 131 9.85 6.88 3.30
N SER A 132 9.80 6.57 2.01
CA SER A 132 10.97 6.36 1.16
C SER A 132 11.29 7.54 0.24
N ALA A 133 10.52 8.63 0.32
CA ALA A 133 10.66 9.76 -0.58
C ALA A 133 11.83 10.68 -0.20
N THR A 134 12.66 11.03 -1.18
CA THR A 134 13.80 11.95 -1.02
C THR A 134 13.55 13.32 -1.66
N ASP A 135 12.55 13.42 -2.54
CA ASP A 135 12.16 14.65 -3.24
C ASP A 135 10.79 15.16 -2.76
N LEU A 136 10.65 16.49 -2.71
CA LEU A 136 9.43 17.16 -2.24
C LEU A 136 8.19 16.81 -3.06
N ILE A 137 8.34 16.58 -4.37
CA ILE A 137 7.22 16.21 -5.24
C ILE A 137 6.72 14.82 -4.87
N LEU A 138 7.62 13.86 -4.65
CA LEU A 138 7.21 12.51 -4.27
C LEU A 138 6.57 12.51 -2.87
N ILE A 139 7.11 13.27 -1.92
CA ILE A 139 6.48 13.44 -0.60
C ILE A 139 5.06 13.99 -0.76
N TYR A 140 4.87 15.05 -1.54
CA TYR A 140 3.55 15.65 -1.78
C TYR A 140 2.56 14.65 -2.39
N LEU A 141 2.95 13.96 -3.46
CA LEU A 141 2.10 12.96 -4.12
C LEU A 141 1.73 11.80 -3.20
N SER A 142 2.67 11.37 -2.36
CA SER A 142 2.45 10.29 -1.40
C SER A 142 1.44 10.69 -0.33
N VAL A 143 1.52 11.93 0.16
CA VAL A 143 0.57 12.51 1.11
C VAL A 143 -0.82 12.66 0.47
N GLU A 144 -0.93 13.07 -0.79
CA GLU A 144 -2.21 13.16 -1.49
C GLU A 144 -2.87 11.79 -1.70
N LEU A 145 -2.08 10.76 -2.05
CA LEU A 145 -2.61 9.39 -2.18
C LEU A 145 -3.15 8.86 -0.84
N LEU A 146 -2.42 9.12 0.24
CA LEU A 146 -2.84 8.80 1.61
C LEU A 146 -4.09 9.58 2.01
N SER A 147 -4.13 10.89 1.76
CA SER A 147 -5.20 11.78 2.20
C SER A 147 -6.52 11.47 1.49
N LEU A 148 -6.51 11.30 0.16
CA LEU A 148 -7.69 10.98 -0.63
C LEU A 148 -8.30 9.65 -0.19
N SER A 149 -7.46 8.62 -0.01
CA SER A 149 -7.91 7.31 0.45
C SER A 149 -8.52 7.38 1.86
N SER A 150 -7.90 8.16 2.75
CA SER A 150 -8.38 8.40 4.13
C SER A 150 -9.71 9.17 4.17
N TYR A 151 -9.86 10.22 3.34
CA TYR A 151 -11.09 11.01 3.28
C TYR A 151 -12.28 10.18 2.81
N VAL A 152 -12.07 9.31 1.83
CA VAL A 152 -13.13 8.38 1.39
C VAL A 152 -13.45 7.37 2.50
N LEU A 153 -12.43 6.82 3.18
CA LEU A 153 -12.63 5.86 4.26
C LEU A 153 -13.37 6.46 5.47
N ALA A 154 -13.10 7.72 5.81
CA ALA A 154 -13.80 8.45 6.88
C ALA A 154 -15.30 8.61 6.58
N GLY A 155 -15.69 8.66 5.31
CA GLY A 155 -17.08 8.72 4.87
C GLY A 155 -17.72 7.36 4.60
N PHE A 156 -16.99 6.25 4.78
CA PHE A 156 -17.38 4.94 4.23
C PHE A 156 -18.71 4.40 4.78
N VAL A 157 -18.93 4.51 6.10
CA VAL A 157 -20.13 3.97 6.78
C VAL A 157 -21.34 4.90 6.67
N LYS A 158 -21.18 6.10 6.08
CA LYS A 158 -22.27 7.07 6.00
C LYS A 158 -23.32 6.61 4.97
N THR A 159 -24.34 5.92 5.47
CA THR A 159 -25.60 5.71 4.77
C THR A 159 -26.28 7.07 4.57
N VAL A 160 -26.55 7.42 3.31
CA VAL A 160 -27.50 8.49 3.01
C VAL A 160 -28.89 7.93 3.28
N ASP A 161 -29.28 7.91 4.54
CA ASP A 161 -30.66 7.76 4.97
C ASP A 161 -31.01 8.99 5.82
N ARG A 162 -31.36 10.08 5.13
CA ARG A 162 -32.28 11.12 5.58
C ARG A 162 -32.94 11.78 4.40
#